data_AF-A0A6A6W201-F1
#
_entry.id   AF-A0A6A6W201-F1
#
_cell.length_a   1.000
_cell.length_b   1.000
_cell.length_c   1.000
_cell.angle_alpha   90.00
_cell.angle_beta   90.00
_cell.angle_gamma   90.00
#
_symmetry.space_group_name_H-M   'P 1'
#
loop_
_entity.id
_entity.type
_entity.pdbx_description
1 polymer ?
#
loop_
_entity_poly.entity_id
_entity_poly.type
_entity_poly.pdbx_seq_one_letter_code
_entity_poly.pdbx_strand_id
1 'polypeptide(L)' 'CSRTFKRIEHLRRHMRTHTLEQPFACEFPTEKLEDGVVQLERCSKQFQRNDNCVAHFKTH' A
#
# COMPACT_ATOMS: atom_id res chain seq x y z
N CYS A 1 -16.69 4.21 12.93
CA CYS A 1 -15.62 4.13 13.95
C CYS A 1 -15.65 5.25 15.01
N SER A 2 -16.64 6.14 15.05
CA SER A 2 -16.82 7.19 16.09
C SER A 2 -15.60 8.09 16.37
N ARG A 3 -14.57 8.09 15.51
CA ARG A 3 -13.39 8.95 15.64
C ARG A 3 -13.72 10.36 15.16
N THR A 4 -13.39 11.35 15.98
CA THR A 4 -13.54 12.78 15.66
C THR A 4 -12.17 13.39 15.32
N PHE A 5 -12.17 14.32 14.36
CA PHE A 5 -10.97 14.99 13.89
C PHE A 5 -11.16 16.50 13.93
N LYS A 6 -10.11 17.22 14.35
CA LYS A 6 -10.12 18.70 14.40
C LYS A 6 -10.06 19.36 13.02
N ARG A 7 -9.61 18.63 11.98
CA ARG A 7 -9.55 19.15 10.60
C ARG A 7 -10.15 18.17 9.61
N ILE A 8 -10.80 18.73 8.60
CA ILE A 8 -11.45 17.98 7.52
C ILE A 8 -10.45 17.15 6.70
N GLU A 9 -9.22 17.62 6.51
CA GLU A 9 -8.19 16.87 5.78
C GLU A 9 -7.86 15.54 6.48
N HIS A 10 -7.70 15.56 7.80
CA HIS A 10 -7.45 14.35 8.59
C HIS A 10 -8.65 13.41 8.54
N LEU A 11 -9.88 13.95 8.58
CA LEU A 11 -11.10 13.16 8.41
C LEU A 11 -11.12 12.50 7.02
N ARG A 12 -10.91 13.25 5.93
CA ARG A 12 -10.88 12.71 4.56
C ARG A 12 -9.83 11.61 4.40
N ARG A 13 -8.64 11.81 4.96
CA ARG A 13 -7.59 10.79 4.99
C ARG A 13 -8.02 9.56 5.78
N HIS A 14 -8.66 9.76 6.92
CA HIS A 14 -9.19 8.66 7.74
C HIS A 14 -10.31 7.90 7.03
N MET A 15 -11.18 8.55 6.26
CA MET A 15 -12.28 7.85 5.57
C MET A 15 -11.77 6.80 4.57
N ARG A 16 -10.57 6.99 3.99
CA ARG A 16 -9.92 5.97 3.14
C ARG A 16 -9.60 4.67 3.87
N THR A 17 -9.49 4.70 5.21
CA THR A 17 -9.29 3.46 5.99
C THR A 17 -10.53 2.59 6.02
N HIS A 18 -11.72 3.17 5.80
CA HIS A 18 -12.98 2.42 5.73
C HIS A 18 -13.24 1.87 4.32
N THR A 19 -12.74 2.53 3.27
CA THR A 19 -12.90 2.02 1.90
C THR A 19 -11.98 0.84 1.61
N LEU A 20 -10.93 0.64 2.43
CA LEU A 20 -9.91 -0.40 2.25
C LEU A 20 -9.22 -0.37 0.87
N GLU A 21 -9.42 0.68 0.09
CA GLU A 21 -8.79 0.87 -1.20
C GLU A 21 -7.29 1.12 -0.98
N GLN A 22 -6.47 0.30 -1.62
CA GLN A 22 -5.01 0.40 -1.58
C GLN A 22 -4.47 0.66 -2.99
N PRO A 23 -4.73 1.84 -3.57
CA PRO A 23 -4.40 2.11 -4.96
C PRO A 23 -2.89 2.19 -5.24
N PHE A 24 -2.06 2.25 -4.19
CA PHE A 24 -0.61 2.40 -4.33
C PHE A 24 0.08 1.04 -4.11
N ALA A 25 0.31 0.30 -5.19
CA ALA A 25 1.08 -0.95 -5.16
C ALA A 25 2.58 -0.68 -5.21
N CYS A 26 3.37 -1.54 -4.57
CA CYS A 26 4.83 -1.48 -4.66
C CYS A 26 5.30 -2.01 -6.02
N GLU A 27 6.15 -1.25 -6.71
CA GLU A 27 6.67 -1.63 -8.02
C GLU A 27 7.99 -2.39 -7.96
N PHE A 28 8.51 -2.68 -6.76
CA PHE A 28 9.79 -3.38 -6.60
C PHE A 28 9.70 -4.81 -7.15
N PRO A 29 10.62 -5.24 -8.02
CA PRO A 29 10.61 -6.59 -8.58
C PRO A 29 10.98 -7.62 -7.51
N THR A 30 10.23 -8.72 -7.45
CA THR A 30 10.48 -9.87 -6.57
C THR A 30 10.49 -11.13 -7.41
N GLU A 31 11.49 -11.98 -7.24
CA GLU A 31 11.55 -13.28 -7.89
C GLU A 31 10.88 -14.34 -7.00
N LYS A 32 9.90 -15.05 -7.54
CA LYS A 32 9.31 -16.22 -6.88
C LYS A 32 9.58 -17.45 -7.74
N LEU A 33 10.02 -18.53 -7.10
CA LEU A 33 10.03 -19.85 -7.73
C LEU A 33 8.67 -20.50 -7.47
N GLU A 34 7.92 -20.74 -8.55
CA GLU A 34 6.64 -21.43 -8.53
C GLU A 34 6.75 -22.60 -9.52
N ASP A 35 6.56 -23.84 -9.04
CA ASP A 35 6.62 -25.07 -9.85
C ASP A 35 7.88 -25.21 -10.75
N GLY A 36 9.03 -24.71 -10.27
CA GLY A 36 10.29 -24.77 -11.00
C GLY A 36 10.47 -23.70 -12.08
N VAL A 37 9.55 -22.74 -12.17
CA VAL A 37 9.64 -21.56 -13.04
C VAL A 37 9.98 -20.34 -12.19
N VAL A 38 11.00 -19.58 -12.60
CA VAL A 38 11.31 -18.27 -12.01
C VAL A 38 10.34 -17.24 -12.60
N GLN A 39 9.41 -16.78 -11.78
CA GLN A 39 8.46 -15.75 -12.17
C GLN A 39 8.91 -14.39 -11.62
N LEU A 40 9.11 -13.43 -12.52
CA LEU A 40 9.40 -12.06 -12.15
C LEU A 40 8.07 -11.38 -11.79
N GLU A 41 7.81 -11.25 -10.50
CA GLU A 41 6.64 -10.57 -9.97
C GLU A 41 7.02 -9.20 -9.39
N ARG A 42 6.01 -8.44 -8.97
CA ARG A 42 6.21 -7.24 -8.14
C ARG A 42 5.90 -7.56 -6.69
N CYS A 43 6.50 -6.79 -5.79
CA CYS A 43 6.19 -6.86 -4.38
C CYS A 43 4.68 -6.72 -4.16
N SER A 44 4.08 -7.73 -3.51
CA SER A 44 2.63 -7.81 -3.33
C SER A 44 2.07 -6.78 -2.33
N LYS A 45 2.89 -5.87 -1.77
CA LYS A 45 2.42 -4.87 -0.81
C LYS A 45 1.71 -3.71 -1.49
N GLN A 46 0.55 -3.37 -0.95
CA GLN A 46 -0.26 -2.23 -1.39
C GLN A 46 -0.57 -1.32 -0.20
N PHE A 47 -0.71 -0.03 -0.48
CA PHE A 47 -0.86 1.00 0.54
C PHE A 47 -2.07 1.88 0.25
N GLN A 48 -2.74 2.30 1.32
CA GLN A 48 -3.82 3.30 1.25
C GLN A 48 -3.32 4.71 0.91
N ARG A 49 -2.00 4.93 0.99
CA ARG A 49 -1.36 6.23 0.77
C ARG A 49 -0.02 6.09 0.05
N ASN A 50 0.26 7.05 -0.83
CA ASN A 50 1.48 7.10 -1.62
C ASN A 50 2.75 7.25 -0.76
N ASP A 51 2.74 8.13 0.24
CA ASP A 51 3.90 8.38 1.10
C ASP A 51 4.33 7.12 1.85
N ASN A 52 3.37 6.31 2.28
CA ASN A 52 3.65 5.01 2.90
C ASN A 52 4.25 4.02 1.88
N CYS A 53 3.76 4.01 0.64
CA CYS A 53 4.32 3.17 -0.44
C CYS A 53 5.77 3.56 -0.75
N VAL A 54 6.05 4.86 -0.89
CA VAL A 54 7.40 5.38 -1.15
C VAL A 54 8.36 5.06 0.00
N ALA A 55 7.90 5.19 1.25
CA ALA A 55 8.70 4.81 2.41
C ALA A 55 9.00 3.30 2.41
N HIS A 56 8.02 2.47 2.08
CA HIS A 56 8.21 1.03 1.93
C HIS A 56 9.14 0.65 0.78
N PHE A 57 9.04 1.31 -0.38
CA PHE A 57 9.88 0.99 -1.53
C PHE A 57 11.38 1.07 -1.19
N LYS A 58 11.74 2.00 -0.29
CA LYS A 58 13.12 2.17 0.20
C LYS A 58 13.59 1.07 1.17
N THR A 59 12.73 0.15 1.59
CA THR A 59 13.08 -0.94 2.52
C THR A 59 13.45 -2.23 1.81
N HIS A 60 13.22 -2.32 0.51
CA HIS A 60 13.71 -3.41 -0.34
C HIS A 60 15.16 -3.15 -0.73
#